data_AF-A0A8I1Y6L0-F1
#
_entry.id   AF-A0A8I1Y6L0-F1
#
_cell.length_a   1.000
_cell.length_b   1.000
_cell.length_c   1.000
_cell.angle_alpha   90.00
_cell.angle_beta   90.00
_cell.angle_gamma   90.00
#
_symmetry.space_group_name_H-M   'P 1'
#
loop_
_entity.id
_entity.type
_entity.pdbx_description
1 polymer ?
#
loop_
_entity_poly.entity_id
_entity_poly.type
_entity_poly.pdbx_seq_one_letter_code
_entity_poly.pdbx_strand_id
1 'polypeptide(L)' 'MTMTVAEKIVRAVREQPGLTERELADRLFGENAAIQRVNPTCRKLVEQALLVRQGKGWSDDPFRYRPAKRER' A
#
# COMPACT_ATOMS: atom_id res chain seq x y z
N MET A 1 -10.77 18.27 -7.55
CA MET A 1 -9.43 17.98 -7.00
C MET A 1 -9.05 16.55 -7.36
N THR A 2 -7.86 16.33 -7.90
CA THR A 2 -7.38 14.99 -8.27
C THR A 2 -6.90 14.25 -7.01
N MET A 3 -7.36 13.02 -6.82
CA MET A 3 -6.98 12.18 -5.67
C MET A 3 -5.46 11.91 -5.66
N THR A 4 -4.83 12.08 -4.50
CA THR A 4 -3.40 11.84 -4.29
C THR A 4 -3.05 10.36 -4.33
N VAL A 5 -1.77 10.03 -4.52
CA VAL A 5 -1.30 8.63 -4.47
C VAL A 5 -1.56 8.00 -3.10
N ALA A 6 -1.36 8.75 -2.01
CA ALA A 6 -1.62 8.28 -0.65
C ALA A 6 -3.10 7.88 -0.47
N GLU A 7 -4.03 8.75 -0.88
CA GLU A 7 -5.46 8.47 -0.81
C GLU A 7 -5.86 7.28 -1.67
N LYS A 8 -5.30 7.16 -2.88
CA LYS A 8 -5.54 6.01 -3.76
C LYS A 8 -5.04 4.70 -3.12
N ILE A 9 -3.86 4.69 -2.50
CA ILE A 9 -3.32 3.52 -1.81
C ILE A 9 -4.21 3.14 -0.63
N VAL A 10 -4.56 4.09 0.25
CA VAL A 10 -5.42 3.82 1.42
C VAL A 10 -6.78 3.27 0.97
N ARG A 11 -7.38 3.85 -0.07
CA ARG A 11 -8.62 3.37 -0.64
C ARG A 11 -8.48 1.93 -1.15
N ALA A 12 -7.46 1.65 -1.96
CA ALA A 12 -7.22 0.30 -2.50
C ALA A 12 -7.04 -0.75 -1.39
N VAL A 13 -6.27 -0.43 -0.34
CA VAL A 13 -6.04 -1.34 0.79
C VAL A 13 -7.28 -1.53 1.67
N ARG A 14 -8.18 -0.53 1.74
CA ARG A 14 -9.47 -0.67 2.42
C ARG A 14 -10.44 -1.54 1.62
N GLU A 15 -10.47 -1.37 0.30
CA GLU A 15 -11.29 -2.19 -0.60
C GLU A 15 -10.80 -3.64 -0.63
N GLN A 16 -9.48 -3.85 -0.59
CA GLN A 16 -8.86 -5.17 -0.59
C GLN A 16 -7.65 -5.21 0.35
N PRO A 17 -7.85 -5.63 1.62
CA PRO A 17 -6.74 -5.82 2.55
C PRO A 17 -5.81 -6.95 2.11
N GLY A 18 -4.51 -6.78 2.31
CA GLY A 18 -3.47 -7.79 2.04
C GLY A 18 -2.70 -7.59 0.73
N LEU A 19 -2.95 -6.48 0.01
CA LEU A 19 -2.23 -6.10 -1.19
C LEU A 19 -0.74 -5.85 -0.92
N THR A 20 0.10 -6.25 -1.86
CA THR A 20 1.54 -5.96 -1.93
C THR A 20 1.81 -4.66 -2.68
N GLU A 21 3.05 -4.17 -2.63
CA GLU A 21 3.44 -2.98 -3.38
C GLU A 21 3.38 -3.19 -4.90
N ARG A 22 3.65 -4.41 -5.38
CA ARG A 22 3.49 -4.77 -6.79
C ARG A 22 2.04 -4.62 -7.22
N GLU A 23 1.13 -5.28 -6.51
CA GLU A 23 -0.31 -5.23 -6.82
C GLU A 23 -0.87 -3.80 -6.69
N LEU A 24 -0.38 -3.01 -5.73
CA LEU A 24 -0.73 -1.60 -5.60
C LEU A 24 -0.20 -0.78 -6.78
N ALA A 25 1.05 -0.97 -7.19
CA ALA A 25 1.60 -0.27 -8.35
C ALA A 25 0.80 -0.61 -9.62
N ASP A 26 0.53 -1.90 -9.85
CA ASP A 26 -0.21 -2.37 -11.02
C ASP A 26 -1.63 -1.81 -11.05
N ARG A 27 -2.33 -1.85 -9.91
CA ARG A 27 -3.70 -1.32 -9.79
C ARG A 27 -3.79 0.19 -9.98
N LEU A 28 -2.78 0.95 -9.54
CA LEU A 28 -2.83 2.42 -9.55
C LEU A 28 -2.28 3.03 -10.84
N PHE A 29 -1.36 2.35 -11.51
CA PHE A 29 -0.58 2.92 -12.61
C PHE A 29 -0.51 2.04 -13.86
N GLY A 30 -1.16 0.87 -13.85
CA GLY A 30 -1.16 -0.09 -14.95
C GLY A 30 -0.15 -1.21 -14.76
N GLU A 31 -0.30 -2.27 -15.55
CA GLU A 31 0.51 -3.49 -15.47
C GLU A 31 2.01 -3.21 -15.54
N ASN A 32 2.79 -3.90 -14.71
CA ASN A 32 4.25 -3.77 -14.62
C ASN A 32 4.72 -2.38 -14.18
N ALA A 33 3.85 -1.60 -13.52
CA ALA A 33 4.25 -0.30 -13.00
C ALA A 33 5.39 -0.43 -11.98
N ALA A 34 6.25 0.59 -11.98
CA ALA A 34 7.38 0.67 -11.06
C ALA A 34 6.91 0.74 -9.59
N ILE A 35 7.30 -0.26 -8.79
CA ILE A 35 7.01 -0.33 -7.34
C ILE A 35 7.49 0.94 -6.60
N GLN A 36 8.57 1.55 -7.08
CA GLN A 36 9.13 2.79 -6.53
C GLN A 36 8.13 3.96 -6.51
N ARG A 37 7.05 3.89 -7.31
CA ARG A 37 5.97 4.88 -7.30
C ARG A 37 5.06 4.79 -6.08
N VAL A 38 4.98 3.62 -5.42
CA VAL A 38 4.12 3.40 -4.25
C VAL A 38 4.90 3.13 -2.97
N ASN A 39 6.09 2.53 -3.03
CA ASN A 39 6.84 2.09 -1.85
C ASN A 39 7.12 3.23 -0.83
N PRO A 40 7.65 4.40 -1.23
CA PRO A 40 7.88 5.51 -0.28
C PRO A 40 6.59 6.00 0.38
N THR A 41 5.47 5.97 -0.36
CA THR A 41 4.17 6.38 0.16
C THR A 41 3.59 5.32 1.10
N CYS A 42 3.71 4.03 0.77
CA CYS A 42 3.29 2.94 1.65
C CYS A 42 4.06 2.98 2.98
N ARG A 43 5.38 3.21 2.94
CA ARG A 43 6.21 3.40 4.14
C ARG A 43 5.70 4.56 5.01
N LYS A 44 5.47 5.73 4.41
CA LYS A 44 4.92 6.90 5.13
C LYS A 44 3.55 6.62 5.76
N LEU A 45 2.66 5.92 5.04
CA LEU A 45 1.33 5.57 5.56
C LEU A 45 1.40 4.58 6.74
N VAL A 46 2.41 3.73 6.77
CA VAL A 46 2.70 2.86 7.93
C VAL A 46 3.26 3.67 9.10
N GLU A 47 4.22 4.57 8.83
CA GLU A 47 4.78 5.48 9.86
C GLU A 47 3.69 6.38 10.48
N GLN A 48 2.67 6.75 9.70
CA GLN A 48 1.50 7.53 10.16
C GLN A 48 0.39 6.69 10.81
N ALA A 49 0.60 5.39 10.99
CA ALA A 49 -0.40 4.46 11.52
C ALA A 49 -1.74 4.47 10.73
N LEU A 50 -1.72 4.80 9.44
CA LEU A 50 -2.89 4.71 8.56
C LEU A 50 -3.01 3.32 7.96
N LEU A 51 -1.87 2.67 7.71
CA LEU A 51 -1.76 1.29 7.28
C LEU A 51 -0.88 0.51 8.26
N VAL A 52 -1.03 -0.81 8.27
CA VAL A 52 -0.07 -1.73 8.85
C VAL A 52 0.46 -2.63 7.74
N ARG A 53 1.71 -3.07 7.89
CA ARG A 53 2.32 -4.03 6.96
C ARG A 53 2.70 -5.32 7.70
N GLN A 54 2.61 -6.43 7.00
CA GLN A 54 3.02 -7.77 7.43
C GLN A 54 3.99 -8.37 6.41
N GLY A 55 4.82 -9.32 6.83
CA GLY A 55 5.89 -9.89 6.00
C GLY A 55 7.22 -9.16 6.17
N LYS A 56 8.26 -9.61 5.45
CA LYS A 56 9.64 -9.11 5.58
C LYS A 56 10.08 -8.19 4.45
N GLY A 57 9.34 -8.15 3.33
CA GLY A 57 9.66 -7.31 2.17
C GLY A 57 10.61 -7.97 1.15
N TRP A 58 10.85 -9.27 1.27
CA TRP A 58 11.63 -10.05 0.32
C TRP A 58 10.75 -10.55 -0.84
N SER A 59 11.37 -11.05 -1.90
CA SER A 59 10.62 -11.57 -3.06
C SER A 59 9.74 -12.77 -2.71
N ASP A 60 10.16 -13.60 -1.76
CA ASP A 60 9.45 -14.77 -1.25
C ASP A 60 8.49 -14.45 -0.08
N ASP A 61 8.69 -13.32 0.61
CA ASP A 61 7.83 -12.81 1.69
C ASP A 61 7.60 -11.29 1.55
N PRO A 62 6.80 -10.86 0.56
CA PRO A 62 6.61 -9.44 0.27
C PRO A 62 5.77 -8.77 1.37
N PHE A 63 5.98 -7.46 1.55
CA PHE A 63 5.11 -6.71 2.44
C PHE A 63 3.67 -6.73 1.94
N ARG A 64 2.74 -7.08 2.84
CA ARG A 64 1.29 -7.04 2.62
C ARG A 64 0.68 -5.97 3.51
N TYR A 65 -0.09 -5.08 2.91
CA TYR A 65 -0.66 -3.91 3.57
C TYR A 65 -2.11 -4.15 3.96
N ARG A 66 -2.47 -3.72 5.17
CA ARG A 66 -3.84 -3.75 5.70
C ARG A 66 -4.18 -2.39 6.31
N PRO A 67 -5.47 -2.02 6.41
CA PRO A 67 -5.85 -0.83 7.17
C PRO A 67 -5.40 -0.97 8.62
N ALA A 68 -4.87 0.10 9.22
CA ALA A 68 -4.65 0.11 10.66
C ALA A 68 -6.01 0.00 11.38
N LYS A 69 -6.06 -0.79 12.47
CA LYS A 69 -7.25 -0.81 13.33
C LYS A 69 -7.35 0.57 13.99
N ARG A 70 -8.51 1.23 13.89
CA ARG A 70 -8.78 2.37 14.77
C ARG A 70 -8.88 1.80 16.19
N GLU A 71 -7.97 2.21 17.07
CA GLU A 71 -8.22 2.11 18.50
C GLU A 71 -9.49 2.93 18.78
N ARG A 72 -10.49 2.27 19.37
CA ARG A 72 -11.73 2.91 19.83
C ARG A 72 -11.48 3.58 21.17
#